data_AF-A0A8T1SYA0-F1
#
_entry.id   AF-A0A8T1SYA0-F1
#
_cell.length_a   1.000
_cell.length_b   1.000
_cell.length_c   1.000
_cell.angle_alpha   90.00
_cell.angle_beta   90.00
_cell.angle_gamma   90.00
#
_symmetry.space_group_name_H-M   'P 1'
#
loop_
_entity.id
_entity.type
_entity.pdbx_description
1 polymer ?
#
loop_
_entity_poly.entity_id
_entity_poly.type
_entity_poly.pdbx_seq_one_letter_code
_entity_poly.pdbx_strand_id
1 'polypeptide(L)'
;APGPEVPRALCNRAGRFGPTRLPSANRAPVPRMLAVPGPALRPRGPMAAFRRWKEQRLARADESRKGSVDEAIAGLVQLLNGQERFCTTSSCAGRLLLAQAPAPGFSGYEVQKKNCSWLMVTHQICAKEDVMTALQKATGDTVFKFEPFILHVQCQELQDAQLLHSVAIDSGFRNSGITVGRRGKIMMAVRSTHCLEVPLSHMGKLMVTEEYVDFLVQIANRKMEENMKRIDRFYNCLQLALKTELSMSNSPHEMIQKTHSVYTHRRKRKPDKEPGMCTSSDNKEESETEDDPETNLNFFC
;
A
#
# COMPACT_ATOMS: atom_id res chain seq x y z
N ALA A 1 -52.00 -72.17 38.81
CA ALA A 1 -52.35 -73.43 38.15
C ALA A 1 -51.35 -73.67 37.03
N PRO A 2 -50.92 -74.92 36.82
CA PRO A 2 -49.68 -75.58 37.29
C PRO A 2 -48.49 -75.31 36.32
N GLY A 3 -47.19 -75.31 36.69
CA GLY A 3 -46.36 -76.36 37.34
C GLY A 3 -45.90 -77.42 36.31
N PRO A 4 -44.78 -78.15 36.45
CA PRO A 4 -43.53 -77.92 37.21
C PRO A 4 -42.21 -78.42 36.51
N GLU A 5 -41.08 -78.14 37.15
CA GLU A 5 -39.84 -78.95 37.40
C GLU A 5 -39.13 -79.90 36.39
N VAL A 6 -37.81 -79.61 36.13
CA VAL A 6 -36.56 -80.43 36.37
C VAL A 6 -36.36 -81.77 35.58
N PRO A 7 -35.18 -82.48 35.44
CA PRO A 7 -33.71 -82.21 35.54
C PRO A 7 -32.78 -82.75 34.38
N ARG A 8 -31.49 -82.38 34.47
CA ARG A 8 -30.19 -83.13 34.26
C ARG A 8 -30.01 -84.23 33.18
N ALA A 9 -28.90 -84.11 32.43
CA ALA A 9 -27.85 -85.15 32.21
C ALA A 9 -26.61 -84.47 31.54
N LEU A 10 -25.42 -84.35 32.13
CA LEU A 10 -24.31 -85.30 32.35
C LEU A 10 -23.70 -85.96 31.09
N CYS A 11 -22.41 -85.64 30.91
CA CYS A 11 -21.30 -86.44 30.37
C CYS A 11 -21.33 -86.97 28.92
N ASN A 12 -20.33 -86.59 28.12
CA ASN A 12 -19.17 -87.50 27.92
C ASN A 12 -17.97 -86.81 27.25
N ARG A 13 -16.79 -87.01 27.87
CA ARG A 13 -15.45 -86.89 27.27
C ARG A 13 -15.17 -88.18 26.48
N ALA A 14 -14.49 -88.07 25.33
CA ALA A 14 -13.34 -88.90 24.96
C ALA A 14 -12.84 -88.54 23.55
N GLY A 15 -11.52 -88.59 23.34
CA GLY A 15 -10.92 -88.73 22.01
C GLY A 15 -9.72 -87.84 21.72
N ARG A 16 -8.54 -88.22 22.23
CA ARG A 16 -7.24 -87.74 21.73
C ARG A 16 -6.89 -88.48 20.43
N PHE A 17 -6.42 -87.77 19.41
CA PHE A 17 -5.39 -88.23 18.45
C PHE A 17 -4.74 -86.99 17.81
N GLY A 18 -3.42 -86.90 17.80
CA GLY A 18 -2.66 -86.08 16.85
C GLY A 18 -1.77 -87.03 16.02
N PRO A 19 -0.77 -86.54 15.25
CA PRO A 19 -0.63 -85.27 14.56
C PRO A 19 -0.40 -85.47 13.04
N THR A 20 -0.70 -84.47 12.20
CA THR A 20 -0.22 -84.45 10.80
C THR A 20 0.10 -83.02 10.37
N ARG A 21 1.39 -82.76 10.12
CA ARG A 21 1.89 -81.58 9.41
C ARG A 21 1.81 -81.83 7.90
N LEU A 22 1.32 -80.84 7.14
CA LEU A 22 1.52 -80.64 5.70
C LEU A 22 1.25 -79.14 5.39
N PRO A 23 1.70 -78.58 4.24
CA PRO A 23 2.72 -77.53 4.23
C PRO A 23 2.24 -76.10 3.91
N SER A 24 3.18 -75.18 4.13
CA SER A 24 3.23 -73.74 3.79
C SER A 24 2.46 -73.31 2.53
N ALA A 25 1.55 -72.35 2.70
CA ALA A 25 1.11 -71.45 1.64
C ALA A 25 1.80 -70.09 1.82
N ASN A 26 2.67 -69.74 0.87
CA ASN A 26 3.30 -68.44 0.73
C ASN A 26 2.25 -67.31 0.74
N ARG A 27 2.23 -66.50 1.80
CA ARG A 27 1.60 -65.16 1.75
C ARG A 27 2.56 -64.23 1.03
N ALA A 28 2.17 -63.80 -0.17
CA ALA A 28 2.82 -62.70 -0.86
C ALA A 28 2.82 -61.43 0.02
N PRO A 29 3.91 -60.65 0.05
CA PRO A 29 3.92 -59.38 0.76
C PRO A 29 2.95 -58.41 0.08
N VAL A 30 2.02 -57.87 0.86
CA VAL A 30 1.12 -56.79 0.43
C VAL A 30 1.98 -55.61 -0.04
N PRO A 31 1.76 -55.03 -1.23
CA PRO A 31 2.51 -53.88 -1.67
C PRO A 31 2.30 -52.75 -0.67
N ARG A 32 3.40 -52.26 -0.10
CA ARG A 32 3.41 -51.06 0.74
C ARG A 32 2.94 -49.91 -0.16
N MET A 33 1.69 -49.48 -0.03
CA MET A 33 1.21 -48.27 -0.71
C MET A 33 2.17 -47.15 -0.35
N LEU A 34 2.88 -46.64 -1.36
CA LEU A 34 3.65 -45.42 -1.24
C LEU A 34 2.67 -44.34 -0.75
N ALA A 35 2.98 -43.76 0.40
CA ALA A 35 2.21 -42.66 0.94
C ALA A 35 2.12 -41.57 -0.12
N VAL A 36 0.91 -41.30 -0.61
CA VAL A 36 0.62 -40.15 -1.45
C VAL A 36 1.08 -38.93 -0.65
N PRO A 37 1.90 -38.02 -1.20
CA PRO A 37 2.27 -36.79 -0.51
C PRO A 37 0.97 -36.07 -0.15
N GLY A 38 0.70 -35.95 1.16
CA GLY A 38 -0.38 -35.09 1.63
C GLY A 38 -0.21 -33.68 1.05
N PRO A 39 -1.30 -32.91 0.86
CA PRO A 39 -1.19 -31.56 0.33
C PRO A 39 -0.17 -30.79 1.15
N ALA A 40 0.86 -30.28 0.48
CA ALA A 40 1.96 -29.55 1.10
C ALA A 40 1.39 -28.58 2.13
N LEU A 41 1.84 -28.72 3.39
CA LEU A 41 1.45 -27.82 4.47
C LEU A 41 1.72 -26.40 4.02
N ARG A 42 0.65 -25.65 3.73
CA ARG A 42 0.77 -24.24 3.34
C ARG A 42 1.53 -23.54 4.46
N PRO A 43 2.60 -22.79 4.15
CA PRO A 43 3.34 -22.09 5.18
C PRO A 43 2.38 -21.14 5.91
N ARG A 44 2.13 -21.42 7.19
CA ARG A 44 1.28 -20.60 8.06
C ARG A 44 2.19 -19.61 8.78
N GLY A 45 2.22 -18.38 8.29
CA GLY A 45 2.97 -17.30 8.92
C GLY A 45 2.79 -15.96 8.19
N PRO A 46 3.01 -14.82 8.88
CA PRO A 46 2.86 -13.48 8.29
C PRO A 46 3.66 -13.28 6.99
N MET A 47 4.89 -13.81 6.94
CA MET A 47 5.75 -13.78 5.75
C MET A 47 5.14 -14.48 4.53
N ALA A 48 4.61 -15.69 4.73
CA ALA A 48 3.99 -16.46 3.65
C ALA A 48 2.71 -15.79 3.14
N ALA A 49 1.97 -15.13 4.03
CA ALA A 49 0.81 -14.34 3.67
C ALA A 49 1.18 -13.13 2.82
N PHE A 50 2.25 -12.39 3.18
CA PHE A 50 2.74 -11.25 2.40
C PHE A 50 3.20 -11.67 1.00
N ARG A 51 4.04 -12.71 0.89
CA ARG A 51 4.56 -13.19 -0.40
C ARG A 51 3.43 -13.60 -1.35
N ARG A 52 2.47 -14.38 -0.85
CA ARG A 52 1.29 -14.79 -1.64
C ARG A 52 0.44 -13.59 -2.07
N TRP A 53 0.23 -12.63 -1.17
CA TRP A 53 -0.51 -11.41 -1.51
C TRP A 53 0.21 -10.58 -2.58
N LYS A 54 1.53 -10.44 -2.47
CA LYS A 54 2.37 -9.74 -3.45
C LYS A 54 2.27 -10.39 -4.84
N GLU A 55 2.42 -11.71 -4.92
CA GLU A 55 2.25 -12.47 -6.17
C GLU A 55 0.88 -12.20 -6.80
N GLN A 56 -0.19 -12.26 -5.99
CA GLN A 56 -1.54 -11.97 -6.46
C GLN A 56 -1.72 -10.53 -6.92
N ARG A 57 -1.12 -9.55 -6.24
CA ARG A 57 -1.22 -8.13 -6.61
C ARG A 57 -0.48 -7.83 -7.91
N LEU A 58 0.72 -8.36 -8.08
CA LEU A 58 1.56 -8.15 -9.26
C LEU A 58 1.05 -8.90 -10.49
N ALA A 59 0.24 -9.95 -10.31
CA ALA A 59 -0.44 -10.64 -11.40
C ALA A 59 -1.67 -9.89 -11.96
N ARG A 60 -2.16 -8.85 -11.26
CA ARG A 60 -3.29 -8.05 -11.74
C ARG A 60 -2.83 -7.02 -12.77
N ALA A 61 -3.75 -6.68 -13.68
CA ALA A 61 -3.57 -5.54 -14.56
C ALA A 61 -3.46 -4.24 -13.76
N ASP A 62 -2.89 -3.22 -14.41
CA ASP A 62 -2.84 -1.88 -13.86
C ASP A 62 -4.26 -1.29 -13.78
N GLU A 63 -4.63 -0.77 -12.61
CA GLU A 63 -5.98 -0.27 -12.32
C GLU A 63 -6.10 1.25 -12.54
N SER A 64 -5.05 1.90 -13.05
CA SER A 64 -5.10 3.33 -13.35
C SER A 64 -5.97 3.65 -14.56
N ARG A 65 -6.40 4.91 -14.68
CA ARG A 65 -7.02 5.45 -15.89
C ARG A 65 -6.09 5.38 -17.11
N LYS A 66 -4.77 5.45 -16.90
CA LYS A 66 -3.76 5.27 -17.96
C LYS A 66 -3.66 3.80 -18.40
N GLY A 67 -3.92 2.86 -17.49
CA GLY A 67 -3.80 1.43 -17.71
C GLY A 67 -2.34 0.93 -17.73
N SER A 68 -1.39 1.77 -17.32
CA SER A 68 0.02 1.41 -17.23
C SER A 68 0.78 2.28 -16.22
N VAL A 69 1.89 1.75 -15.73
CA VAL A 69 2.86 2.50 -14.93
C VAL A 69 3.51 3.58 -15.80
N ASP A 70 3.76 4.76 -15.22
CA ASP A 70 4.48 5.83 -15.90
C ASP A 70 5.93 5.44 -16.19
N GLU A 71 6.35 5.65 -17.44
CA GLU A 71 7.67 5.29 -17.94
C GLU A 71 8.79 5.91 -17.09
N ALA A 72 8.61 7.15 -16.65
CA ALA A 72 9.57 7.89 -15.82
C ALA A 72 9.86 7.23 -14.45
N ILE A 73 8.95 6.41 -13.93
CA ILE A 73 9.11 5.72 -12.64
C ILE A 73 9.08 4.20 -12.76
N ALA A 74 9.02 3.66 -13.98
CA ALA A 74 8.98 2.22 -14.21
C ALA A 74 10.18 1.49 -13.57
N GLY A 75 11.38 2.07 -13.69
CA GLY A 75 12.59 1.53 -13.05
C GLY A 75 12.52 1.51 -11.52
N LEU A 76 11.93 2.54 -10.91
CA LEU A 76 11.71 2.61 -9.46
C LEU A 76 10.70 1.55 -8.99
N VAL A 77 9.59 1.40 -9.72
CA VAL A 77 8.55 0.40 -9.43
C VAL A 77 9.13 -1.01 -9.57
N GLN A 78 9.91 -1.27 -10.62
CA GLN A 78 10.58 -2.55 -10.83
C GLN A 78 11.61 -2.85 -9.73
N LEU A 79 12.41 -1.86 -9.33
CA LEU A 79 13.39 -2.01 -8.25
C LEU A 79 12.72 -2.45 -6.94
N LEU A 80 11.62 -1.78 -6.56
CA LEU A 80 10.87 -2.12 -5.34
C LEU A 80 10.22 -3.49 -5.45
N ASN A 81 9.52 -3.78 -6.54
CA ASN A 81 8.83 -5.06 -6.71
C ASN A 81 9.80 -6.23 -6.88
N GLY A 82 11.05 -5.99 -7.26
CA GLY A 82 12.11 -7.00 -7.27
C GLY A 82 12.57 -7.45 -5.87
N GLN A 83 12.32 -6.66 -4.82
CA GLN A 83 12.69 -7.01 -3.44
C GLN A 83 11.59 -7.81 -2.75
N GLU A 84 11.90 -8.93 -2.10
CA GLU A 84 10.90 -9.77 -1.42
C GLU A 84 10.02 -8.99 -0.42
N ARG A 85 10.60 -7.97 0.22
CA ARG A 85 10.00 -7.19 1.32
C ARG A 85 9.10 -6.01 0.91
N PHE A 86 8.99 -5.73 -0.39
CA PHE A 86 8.21 -4.59 -0.90
C PHE A 86 7.23 -5.00 -1.99
N CYS A 87 6.10 -4.30 -2.05
CA CYS A 87 5.15 -4.41 -3.15
C CYS A 87 4.48 -3.06 -3.40
N THR A 88 4.63 -2.50 -4.60
CA THR A 88 3.95 -1.26 -4.98
C THR A 88 2.45 -1.52 -5.18
N THR A 89 1.62 -0.63 -4.66
CA THR A 89 0.14 -0.76 -4.72
C THR A 89 -0.50 0.26 -5.65
N SER A 90 0.07 1.46 -5.74
CA SER A 90 -0.29 2.52 -6.70
C SER A 90 0.88 3.49 -6.85
N SER A 91 1.02 4.13 -8.01
CA SER A 91 2.10 5.10 -8.26
C SER A 91 1.78 6.03 -9.43
N CYS A 92 2.08 7.32 -9.30
CA CYS A 92 2.05 8.32 -10.37
C CYS A 92 3.38 9.07 -10.40
N ALA A 93 3.97 9.29 -11.58
CA ALA A 93 5.17 10.11 -11.73
C ALA A 93 4.91 11.60 -11.43
N GLY A 94 3.65 12.02 -11.51
CA GLY A 94 3.21 13.40 -11.44
C GLY A 94 2.50 13.78 -12.74
N ARG A 95 1.53 14.69 -12.64
CA ARG A 95 0.67 15.04 -13.79
C ARG A 95 0.21 16.48 -13.77
N LEU A 96 0.03 17.00 -14.98
CA LEU A 96 -0.71 18.22 -15.25
C LEU A 96 -2.09 17.84 -15.77
N LEU A 97 -3.13 18.45 -15.22
CA LEU A 97 -4.50 18.19 -15.66
C LEU A 97 -5.36 19.44 -15.62
N LEU A 98 -6.32 19.49 -16.53
CA LEU A 98 -7.45 20.42 -16.48
C LEU A 98 -8.70 19.61 -16.13
N ALA A 99 -9.17 19.77 -14.89
CA ALA A 99 -10.34 19.09 -14.40
C ALA A 99 -11.56 20.00 -14.45
N GLN A 100 -12.70 19.48 -14.91
CA GLN A 100 -13.99 20.15 -14.86
C GLN A 100 -14.87 19.51 -13.77
N ALA A 101 -15.46 20.33 -12.92
CA ALA A 101 -16.48 19.91 -11.96
C ALA A 101 -17.76 19.47 -12.69
N PRO A 102 -18.53 18.51 -12.14
CA PRO A 102 -19.80 18.10 -12.73
C PRO A 102 -20.79 19.28 -12.87
N ALA A 103 -21.72 19.15 -13.81
CA ALA A 103 -22.66 20.19 -14.24
C ALA A 103 -23.47 20.81 -13.07
N PRO A 104 -23.95 22.07 -13.22
CA PRO A 104 -24.67 22.80 -12.18
C PRO A 104 -25.93 22.04 -11.74
N GLY A 105 -26.03 21.81 -10.42
CA GLY A 105 -27.06 20.99 -9.77
C GLY A 105 -26.60 20.44 -8.42
N PHE A 106 -25.29 20.37 -8.21
CA PHE A 106 -24.67 20.14 -6.89
C PHE A 106 -24.29 21.48 -6.26
N SER A 107 -25.15 21.98 -5.38
CA SER A 107 -24.83 23.11 -4.50
C SER A 107 -23.90 22.62 -3.40
N GLY A 108 -22.59 22.75 -3.57
CA GLY A 108 -21.67 22.48 -2.47
C GLY A 108 -20.21 22.73 -2.82
N TYR A 109 -19.51 23.43 -1.93
CA TYR A 109 -18.04 23.43 -1.79
C TYR A 109 -17.49 22.04 -1.41
N GLU A 110 -18.18 20.97 -1.78
CA GLU A 110 -17.81 19.60 -1.44
C GLU A 110 -16.70 19.12 -2.36
N VAL A 111 -15.68 18.49 -1.76
CA VAL A 111 -14.58 17.86 -2.49
C VAL A 111 -15.12 16.61 -3.21
N GLN A 112 -15.65 16.79 -4.41
CA GLN A 112 -16.16 15.69 -5.22
C GLN A 112 -15.03 15.02 -6.00
N LYS A 113 -14.59 13.86 -5.49
CA LYS A 113 -13.58 13.00 -6.15
C LYS A 113 -14.18 12.12 -7.26
N LYS A 114 -15.51 11.98 -7.33
CA LYS A 114 -16.23 11.16 -8.31
C LYS A 114 -16.85 12.06 -9.38
N ASN A 115 -16.90 11.57 -10.62
CA ASN A 115 -17.48 12.26 -11.79
C ASN A 115 -16.81 13.57 -12.23
N CYS A 116 -15.56 13.84 -11.85
CA CYS A 116 -14.81 14.94 -12.47
C CYS A 116 -14.35 14.56 -13.89
N SER A 117 -14.62 15.43 -14.85
CA SER A 117 -14.19 15.25 -16.24
C SER A 117 -12.77 15.79 -16.39
N TRP A 118 -11.86 15.01 -16.98
CA TRP A 118 -10.52 15.48 -17.32
C TRP A 118 -10.52 15.95 -18.75
N LEU A 119 -10.55 17.28 -18.93
CA LEU A 119 -10.48 17.91 -20.26
C LEU A 119 -9.09 17.76 -20.88
N MET A 120 -8.06 17.67 -20.03
CA MET A 120 -6.67 17.43 -20.38
C MET A 120 -5.98 16.67 -19.25
N VAL A 121 -5.09 15.74 -19.60
CA VAL A 121 -4.14 15.11 -18.66
C VAL A 121 -2.84 14.80 -19.39
N THR A 122 -1.71 15.10 -18.76
CA THR A 122 -0.37 14.70 -19.24
C THR A 122 0.55 14.40 -18.06
N HIS A 123 1.44 13.42 -18.24
CA HIS A 123 2.48 13.05 -17.27
C HIS A 123 3.84 13.70 -17.64
N GLN A 124 3.80 14.70 -18.52
CA GLN A 124 4.96 15.45 -19.02
C GLN A 124 4.71 16.94 -18.88
N ILE A 125 5.70 17.76 -19.26
CA ILE A 125 5.49 19.20 -19.48
C ILE A 125 4.41 19.42 -20.55
N CYS A 126 3.66 20.52 -20.45
CA CYS A 126 2.64 20.88 -21.45
C CYS A 126 2.92 22.24 -22.09
N ALA A 127 2.39 22.44 -23.30
CA ALA A 127 2.35 23.74 -23.95
C ALA A 127 1.10 24.52 -23.52
N LYS A 128 1.14 25.84 -23.66
CA LYS A 128 -0.02 26.70 -23.39
C LYS A 128 -1.20 26.32 -24.29
N GLU A 129 -0.90 25.97 -25.54
CA GLU A 129 -1.87 25.62 -26.57
C GLU A 129 -2.69 24.38 -26.18
N ASP A 130 -2.08 23.40 -25.50
CA ASP A 130 -2.77 22.21 -25.00
C ASP A 130 -3.86 22.59 -23.98
N VAL A 131 -3.51 23.48 -23.06
CA VAL A 131 -4.42 23.98 -22.01
C VAL A 131 -5.53 24.83 -22.62
N MET A 132 -5.19 25.73 -23.55
CA MET A 132 -6.18 26.58 -24.23
C MET A 132 -7.17 25.75 -25.06
N THR A 133 -6.69 24.72 -25.76
CA THR A 133 -7.54 23.80 -26.53
C THR A 133 -8.48 23.02 -25.62
N ALA A 134 -8.02 22.63 -24.42
CA ALA A 134 -8.86 21.95 -23.44
C ALA A 134 -9.90 22.90 -22.82
N LEU A 135 -9.53 24.16 -22.55
CA LEU A 135 -10.43 25.19 -22.02
C LEU A 135 -11.57 25.53 -22.99
N GLN A 136 -11.36 25.44 -24.31
CA GLN A 136 -12.43 25.64 -25.30
C GLN A 136 -13.56 24.60 -25.17
N LYS A 137 -13.29 23.44 -24.58
CA LYS A 137 -14.28 22.38 -24.33
C LYS A 137 -14.99 22.55 -22.98
N ALA A 138 -14.60 23.56 -22.19
CA ALA A 138 -15.16 23.77 -20.86
C ALA A 138 -16.61 24.24 -20.94
N THR A 139 -17.48 23.53 -20.21
CA THR A 139 -18.91 23.86 -20.07
C THR A 139 -19.27 24.22 -18.62
N GLY A 140 -18.30 24.18 -17.70
CA GLY A 140 -18.51 24.41 -16.28
C GLY A 140 -17.26 24.96 -15.60
N ASP A 141 -17.18 24.76 -14.29
CA ASP A 141 -16.05 25.24 -13.49
C ASP A 141 -14.82 24.35 -13.76
N THR A 142 -13.71 24.96 -14.14
CA THR A 142 -12.47 24.25 -14.45
C THR A 142 -11.34 24.64 -13.53
N VAL A 143 -10.55 23.67 -13.12
CA VAL A 143 -9.37 23.85 -12.27
C VAL A 143 -8.16 23.24 -12.96
N PHE A 144 -7.11 24.05 -13.16
CA PHE A 144 -5.82 23.60 -13.63
C PHE A 144 -4.97 23.14 -12.46
N LYS A 145 -4.43 21.92 -12.56
CA LYS A 145 -3.72 21.27 -11.46
C LYS A 145 -2.36 20.72 -11.90
N PHE A 146 -1.40 20.86 -11.00
CA PHE A 146 -0.22 20.01 -10.95
C PHE A 146 -0.28 19.14 -9.70
N GLU A 147 -0.32 17.83 -9.90
CA GLU A 147 -0.24 16.83 -8.85
C GLU A 147 1.14 16.15 -8.90
N PRO A 148 1.93 16.19 -7.81
CA PRO A 148 3.30 15.66 -7.83
C PRO A 148 3.35 14.14 -7.75
N PHE A 149 4.56 13.58 -7.79
CA PHE A 149 4.84 12.17 -7.56
C PHE A 149 4.14 11.64 -6.29
N ILE A 150 3.53 10.47 -6.44
CA ILE A 150 2.98 9.68 -5.34
C ILE A 150 3.31 8.20 -5.54
N LEU A 151 3.66 7.52 -4.44
CA LEU A 151 3.95 6.10 -4.45
C LEU A 151 3.45 5.47 -3.15
N HIS A 152 2.72 4.37 -3.26
CA HIS A 152 2.29 3.56 -2.12
C HIS A 152 2.96 2.18 -2.19
N VAL A 153 3.70 1.81 -1.14
CA VAL A 153 4.45 0.55 -1.04
C VAL A 153 4.04 -0.22 0.20
N GLN A 154 3.53 -1.44 0.03
CA GLN A 154 3.28 -2.33 1.13
C GLN A 154 4.60 -2.98 1.53
N CYS A 155 4.93 -2.84 2.80
CA CYS A 155 6.16 -3.37 3.39
C CYS A 155 5.85 -4.65 4.15
N GLN A 156 6.81 -5.57 4.15
CA GLN A 156 6.72 -6.79 4.93
C GLN A 156 6.84 -6.50 6.43
N GLU A 157 7.81 -5.67 6.81
CA GLU A 157 8.07 -5.29 8.21
C GLU A 157 8.09 -3.77 8.42
N LEU A 158 8.08 -3.34 9.68
CA LEU A 158 8.08 -1.91 10.02
C LEU A 158 9.44 -1.28 9.68
N GLN A 159 10.52 -2.04 9.85
CA GLN A 159 11.89 -1.62 9.53
C GLN A 159 12.03 -1.31 8.04
N ASP A 160 11.42 -2.10 7.17
CA ASP A 160 11.37 -1.86 5.74
C ASP A 160 10.65 -0.54 5.40
N ALA A 161 9.54 -0.25 6.08
CA ALA A 161 8.83 1.01 5.92
C ALA A 161 9.63 2.20 6.47
N GLN A 162 10.35 2.02 7.58
CA GLN A 162 11.24 3.04 8.16
C GLN A 162 12.42 3.35 7.22
N LEU A 163 12.98 2.34 6.54
CA LEU A 163 14.01 2.53 5.51
C LEU A 163 13.48 3.41 4.38
N LEU A 164 12.36 3.04 3.77
CA LEU A 164 11.74 3.82 2.69
C LEU A 164 11.36 5.23 3.15
N HIS A 165 10.87 5.37 4.38
CA HIS A 165 10.54 6.67 4.95
C HIS A 165 11.77 7.57 5.08
N SER A 166 12.87 7.08 5.65
CA SER A 166 14.11 7.86 5.78
C SER A 166 14.61 8.31 4.40
N VAL A 167 14.67 7.39 3.44
CA VAL A 167 15.06 7.69 2.05
C VAL A 167 14.12 8.74 1.43
N ALA A 168 12.81 8.65 1.67
CA ALA A 168 11.83 9.62 1.18
C ALA A 168 12.04 11.02 1.77
N ILE A 169 12.23 11.14 3.09
CA ILE A 169 12.47 12.41 3.78
C ILE A 169 13.74 13.08 3.26
N ASP A 170 14.83 12.31 3.16
CA ASP A 170 16.13 12.78 2.67
C ASP A 170 16.07 13.17 1.18
N SER A 171 15.15 12.56 0.44
CA SER A 171 14.87 12.89 -0.96
C SER A 171 13.88 14.04 -1.14
N GLY A 172 13.44 14.71 -0.07
CA GLY A 172 12.57 15.88 -0.13
C GLY A 172 11.07 15.60 -0.09
N PHE A 173 10.66 14.35 0.13
CA PHE A 173 9.25 13.95 0.29
C PHE A 173 8.84 14.01 1.77
N ARG A 174 8.86 15.21 2.35
CA ARG A 174 8.65 15.43 3.80
C ARG A 174 7.24 15.12 4.31
N ASN A 175 6.27 14.94 3.42
CA ASN A 175 4.87 14.61 3.74
C ASN A 175 4.58 13.11 3.60
N SER A 176 5.64 12.32 3.46
CA SER A 176 5.57 10.87 3.46
C SER A 176 5.21 10.35 4.85
N GLY A 177 4.62 9.16 4.92
CA GLY A 177 4.19 8.59 6.18
C GLY A 177 3.94 7.10 6.10
N ILE A 178 3.94 6.47 7.28
CA ILE A 178 3.71 5.04 7.47
C ILE A 178 2.34 4.87 8.12
N THR A 179 1.52 3.99 7.58
CA THR A 179 0.25 3.56 8.19
C THR A 179 0.33 2.09 8.53
N VAL A 180 -0.05 1.72 9.76
CA VAL A 180 -0.17 0.32 10.19
C VAL A 180 -1.65 -0.01 10.30
N GLY A 181 -2.16 -0.74 9.32
CA GLY A 181 -3.56 -1.15 9.23
C GLY A 181 -3.87 -2.39 10.07
N ARG A 182 -5.16 -2.77 10.06
CA ARG A 182 -5.64 -4.01 10.67
C ARG A 182 -4.87 -5.21 10.13
N ARG A 183 -4.69 -6.25 10.96
CA ARG A 183 -3.92 -7.48 10.63
C ARG A 183 -2.44 -7.23 10.30
N GLY A 184 -1.88 -6.10 10.73
CA GLY A 184 -0.45 -5.79 10.58
C GLY A 184 -0.04 -5.38 9.16
N LYS A 185 -0.97 -4.89 8.33
CA LYS A 185 -0.65 -4.36 6.98
C LYS A 185 0.13 -3.05 7.12
N ILE A 186 1.41 -3.04 6.75
CA ILE A 186 2.26 -1.85 6.84
C ILE A 186 2.32 -1.18 5.46
N MET A 187 1.88 0.07 5.39
CA MET A 187 1.76 0.86 4.17
C MET A 187 2.65 2.09 4.26
N MET A 188 3.63 2.19 3.38
CA MET A 188 4.45 3.39 3.20
C MET A 188 3.87 4.23 2.07
N ALA A 189 3.64 5.52 2.33
CA ALA A 189 3.20 6.51 1.35
C ALA A 189 4.29 7.55 1.13
N VAL A 190 4.86 7.64 -0.08
CA VAL A 190 5.80 8.68 -0.48
C VAL A 190 5.01 9.80 -1.15
N ARG A 191 5.04 11.01 -0.56
CA ARG A 191 4.19 12.14 -0.98
C ARG A 191 4.89 13.48 -0.85
N SER A 192 4.40 14.47 -1.59
CA SER A 192 4.85 15.86 -1.53
C SER A 192 3.70 16.84 -1.45
N THR A 193 3.94 18.02 -0.87
CA THR A 193 3.05 19.20 -0.95
C THR A 193 3.31 20.07 -2.17
N HIS A 194 4.20 19.64 -3.07
CA HIS A 194 4.60 20.38 -4.26
C HIS A 194 3.51 20.38 -5.33
N CYS A 195 2.34 20.95 -5.04
CA CYS A 195 1.19 20.98 -5.95
C CYS A 195 0.95 22.39 -6.52
N LEU A 196 0.05 22.48 -7.50
CA LEU A 196 -0.58 23.71 -8.00
C LEU A 196 -2.06 23.40 -8.21
N GLU A 197 -2.95 24.29 -7.79
CA GLU A 197 -4.38 24.15 -8.03
C GLU A 197 -4.98 25.55 -8.23
N VAL A 198 -5.46 25.85 -9.43
CA VAL A 198 -5.93 27.19 -9.80
C VAL A 198 -7.24 27.09 -10.60
N PRO A 199 -8.35 27.69 -10.11
CA PRO A 199 -9.58 27.82 -10.89
C PRO A 199 -9.35 28.73 -12.09
N LEU A 200 -9.74 28.29 -13.28
CA LEU A 200 -9.60 29.06 -14.53
C LEU A 200 -10.92 29.52 -15.11
N SER A 201 -11.99 28.73 -14.94
CA SER A 201 -13.30 29.02 -15.54
C SER A 201 -14.40 28.90 -14.50
N HIS A 202 -15.45 29.70 -14.67
CA HIS A 202 -16.67 29.63 -13.90
C HIS A 202 -17.87 29.60 -14.84
N MET A 203 -18.76 28.61 -14.68
CA MET A 203 -19.91 28.37 -15.56
C MET A 203 -19.52 28.35 -17.05
N GLY A 204 -18.40 27.72 -17.40
CA GLY A 204 -17.88 27.64 -18.78
C GLY A 204 -17.24 28.93 -19.31
N LYS A 205 -17.28 30.03 -18.55
CA LYS A 205 -16.60 31.28 -18.90
C LYS A 205 -15.17 31.28 -18.35
N LEU A 206 -14.19 31.51 -19.21
CA LEU A 206 -12.81 31.75 -18.79
C LEU A 206 -12.74 33.04 -17.96
N MET A 207 -12.16 32.94 -16.76
CA MET A 207 -12.09 34.03 -15.77
C MET A 207 -10.73 34.73 -15.74
N VAL A 208 -9.76 34.27 -16.54
CA VAL A 208 -8.38 34.76 -16.56
C VAL A 208 -7.94 35.12 -17.99
N THR A 209 -6.89 35.92 -18.12
CA THR A 209 -6.31 36.22 -19.44
C THR A 209 -5.47 35.06 -19.95
N GLU A 210 -5.28 34.99 -21.27
CA GLU A 210 -4.39 34.00 -21.88
C GLU A 210 -2.93 34.14 -21.39
N GLU A 211 -2.48 35.36 -21.13
CA GLU A 211 -1.16 35.64 -20.56
C GLU A 211 -1.01 35.03 -19.17
N TYR A 212 -2.07 35.04 -18.35
CA TYR A 212 -2.07 34.39 -17.05
C TYR A 212 -2.02 32.86 -17.18
N VAL A 213 -2.72 32.29 -18.18
CA VAL A 213 -2.63 30.85 -18.47
C VAL A 213 -1.19 30.47 -18.84
N ASP A 214 -0.52 31.25 -19.70
CA ASP A 214 0.88 31.03 -20.04
C ASP A 214 1.79 31.03 -18.80
N PHE A 215 1.64 32.04 -17.94
CA PHE A 215 2.36 32.13 -16.68
C PHE A 215 2.15 30.88 -15.79
N LEU A 216 0.91 30.40 -15.67
CA LEU A 216 0.59 29.20 -14.89
C LEU A 216 1.23 27.95 -15.49
N VAL A 217 1.20 27.80 -16.82
CA VAL A 217 1.84 26.68 -17.52
C VAL A 217 3.33 26.66 -17.25
N GLN A 218 4.00 27.82 -17.32
CA GLN A 218 5.42 27.93 -16.99
C GLN A 218 5.72 27.54 -15.53
N ILE A 219 4.87 27.96 -14.58
CA ILE A 219 5.00 27.55 -13.16
C ILE A 219 4.81 26.04 -13.01
N ALA A 220 3.82 25.46 -13.68
CA ALA A 220 3.49 24.06 -13.59
C ALA A 220 4.59 23.17 -14.21
N ASN A 221 5.15 23.59 -15.34
CA ASN A 221 6.31 22.92 -15.96
C ASN A 221 7.55 22.97 -15.06
N ARG A 222 7.86 24.12 -14.43
CA ARG A 222 8.95 24.20 -13.43
C ARG A 222 8.72 23.27 -12.24
N LYS A 223 7.47 23.11 -11.80
CA LYS A 223 7.12 22.16 -10.74
C LYS A 223 7.27 20.71 -11.19
N MET A 224 6.92 20.39 -12.43
CA MET A 224 7.14 19.06 -13.03
C MET A 224 8.64 18.72 -13.07
N GLU A 225 9.49 19.66 -13.49
CA GLU A 225 10.95 19.48 -13.53
C GLU A 225 11.55 19.23 -12.14
N GLU A 226 11.18 20.03 -11.14
CA GLU A 226 11.63 19.82 -9.77
C GLU A 226 11.10 18.50 -9.20
N ASN A 227 9.89 18.10 -9.55
CA ASN A 227 9.33 16.80 -9.18
C ASN A 227 10.16 15.64 -9.76
N MET A 228 10.57 15.71 -11.03
CA MET A 228 11.46 14.71 -11.63
C MET A 228 12.81 14.63 -10.90
N LYS A 229 13.43 15.78 -10.57
CA LYS A 229 14.69 15.81 -9.79
C LYS A 229 14.55 15.13 -8.41
N ARG A 230 13.38 15.26 -7.77
CA ARG A 230 13.10 14.58 -6.49
C ARG A 230 12.95 13.07 -6.66
N ILE A 231 12.28 12.63 -7.72
CA ILE A 231 12.14 11.21 -8.06
C ILE A 231 13.52 10.60 -8.31
N ASP A 232 14.37 11.25 -9.10
CA ASP A 232 15.73 10.77 -9.40
C ASP A 232 16.57 10.65 -8.12
N ARG A 233 16.51 11.66 -7.25
CA ARG A 233 17.18 11.62 -5.94
C ARG A 233 16.67 10.46 -5.09
N PHE A 234 15.35 10.27 -5.03
CA PHE A 234 14.74 9.15 -4.30
C PHE A 234 15.17 7.80 -4.83
N TYR A 235 15.17 7.62 -6.14
CA TYR A 235 15.63 6.38 -6.78
C TYR A 235 17.09 6.09 -6.45
N ASN A 236 17.98 7.07 -6.58
CA ASN A 236 19.41 6.92 -6.29
C ASN A 236 19.67 6.63 -4.80
N CYS A 237 19.04 7.37 -3.90
CA CYS A 237 19.17 7.14 -2.46
C CYS A 237 18.63 5.76 -2.05
N LEU A 238 17.52 5.32 -2.66
CA LEU A 238 16.98 3.99 -2.42
C LEU A 238 17.94 2.89 -2.87
N GLN A 239 18.51 3.01 -4.08
CA GLN A 239 19.49 2.04 -4.57
C GLN A 239 20.71 1.92 -3.64
N LEU A 240 21.22 3.05 -3.12
CA LEU A 240 22.31 3.06 -2.16
C LEU A 240 21.91 2.37 -0.85
N ALA A 241 20.76 2.73 -0.29
CA ALA A 241 20.27 2.17 0.97
C ALA A 241 20.08 0.64 0.89
N LEU A 242 19.53 0.14 -0.23
CA LEU A 242 19.36 -1.31 -0.46
C LEU A 242 20.71 -2.03 -0.59
N LYS A 243 21.70 -1.43 -1.27
CA LYS A 243 23.05 -2.01 -1.39
C LYS A 243 23.78 -2.06 -0.06
N THR A 244 23.66 -1.02 0.77
CA THR A 244 24.28 -0.98 2.09
C THR A 244 23.77 -2.09 2.99
N GLU A 245 22.45 -2.33 3.06
CA GLU A 245 21.90 -3.42 3.88
C GLU A 245 22.39 -4.81 3.44
N LEU A 246 22.47 -5.07 2.13
CA LEU A 246 23.03 -6.31 1.60
C LEU A 246 24.49 -6.51 2.05
N SER A 247 25.30 -5.45 2.02
CA SER A 247 26.70 -5.53 2.47
C SER A 247 26.84 -5.79 3.97
N MET A 248 25.95 -5.24 4.80
CA MET A 248 25.95 -5.46 6.25
C MET A 248 25.50 -6.88 6.63
N SER A 249 24.58 -7.47 5.86
CA SER A 249 24.13 -8.85 6.09
C SER A 249 25.19 -9.92 5.77
N ASN A 250 26.21 -9.58 4.97
CA ASN A 250 27.26 -10.50 4.52
C ASN A 250 28.56 -10.44 5.34
N SER A 251 28.65 -9.58 6.37
CA SER A 251 29.78 -9.51 7.28
C SER A 251 29.46 -10.17 8.63
N PRO A 252 30.37 -10.93 9.26
CA PRO A 252 30.22 -11.36 10.65
C PRO A 252 30.11 -10.13 11.56
N HIS A 253 29.09 -10.10 12.41
CA HIS A 253 28.73 -8.96 13.24
C HIS A 253 29.65 -8.85 14.46
N GLU A 254 30.39 -7.74 14.62
CA GLU A 254 30.70 -7.21 15.96
C GLU A 254 29.56 -6.28 16.37
N MET A 255 28.95 -6.54 17.52
CA MET A 255 27.89 -5.71 18.09
C MET A 255 28.49 -4.43 18.67
N ILE A 256 28.21 -3.28 18.06
CA ILE A 256 28.26 -2.00 18.77
C ILE A 256 26.84 -1.47 18.85
N GLN A 257 26.25 -1.60 20.05
CA GLN A 257 25.01 -0.92 20.40
C GLN A 257 25.25 0.59 20.39
N LYS A 258 24.79 1.28 19.34
CA LYS A 258 24.57 2.74 19.38
C LYS A 258 23.08 3.02 19.45
N THR A 259 22.62 3.25 20.67
CA THR A 259 21.32 3.87 20.96
C THR A 259 21.30 5.30 20.41
N HIS A 260 20.75 5.50 19.22
CA HIS A 260 20.43 6.85 18.74
C HIS A 260 19.09 7.30 19.31
N SER A 261 19.12 7.81 20.54
CA SER A 261 18.08 8.72 21.03
C SER A 261 18.30 10.09 20.38
N VAL A 262 17.51 10.46 19.38
CA VAL A 262 17.46 11.82 18.84
C VAL A 262 16.01 12.28 18.71
N TYR A 263 15.44 12.69 19.84
CA TYR A 263 14.36 13.67 19.88
C TYR A 263 14.77 14.77 20.87
N THR A 264 15.62 15.69 20.43
CA THR A 264 15.85 16.93 21.19
C THR A 264 14.87 17.99 20.69
N HIS A 265 13.75 18.11 21.42
CA HIS A 265 12.83 19.24 21.26
C HIS A 265 13.58 20.56 21.49
N ARG A 266 13.80 21.32 20.41
CA ARG A 266 14.32 22.69 20.51
C ARG A 266 13.17 23.65 20.89
N ARG A 267 12.80 23.69 22.18
CA ARG A 267 11.96 24.77 22.73
C ARG A 267 12.83 26.00 23.00
N LYS A 268 12.70 27.02 22.15
CA LYS A 268 13.24 28.37 22.42
C LYS A 268 12.24 29.10 23.34
N ARG A 269 12.45 29.05 24.65
CA ARG A 269 11.73 29.92 25.61
C ARG A 269 12.59 31.16 25.88
N LYS A 270 12.07 32.34 25.52
CA LYS A 270 12.51 33.62 26.10
C LYS A 270 11.86 33.77 27.49
N PRO A 271 12.57 34.25 28.52
CA PRO A 271 11.94 34.61 29.78
C PRO A 271 11.52 36.07 29.73
N ASP A 272 10.23 36.34 29.91
CA ASP A 272 9.76 37.62 30.43
C ASP A 272 8.77 37.34 31.57
N LYS A 273 9.08 37.95 32.72
CA LYS A 273 8.25 38.17 33.92
C LYS A 273 7.02 39.00 33.53
N GLU A 274 5.83 38.99 34.14
CA GLU A 274 5.28 38.58 35.44
C GLU A 274 3.71 38.61 35.32
N PRO A 275 2.88 38.40 36.37
CA PRO A 275 1.69 37.54 36.30
C PRO A 275 0.35 38.28 36.11
N GLY A 276 -0.63 37.57 35.53
CA GLY A 276 -2.02 38.00 35.42
C GLY A 276 -2.98 36.82 35.51
N MET A 277 -3.72 36.78 36.61
CA MET A 277 -4.75 35.80 36.99
C MET A 277 -6.02 35.94 36.13
N CYS A 278 -6.59 34.85 35.61
CA CYS A 278 -8.04 34.58 35.68
C CYS A 278 -8.40 33.17 35.22
N THR A 279 -9.38 32.62 35.93
CA THR A 279 -10.03 31.31 35.87
C THR A 279 -10.98 31.14 34.67
N SER A 280 -11.10 29.93 34.12
CA SER A 280 -12.38 29.20 34.01
C SER A 280 -12.21 27.86 33.29
N SER A 281 -12.92 26.88 33.87
CA SER A 281 -13.23 25.54 33.41
C SER A 281 -14.05 25.52 32.12
N ASP A 282 -13.87 24.49 31.29
CA ASP A 282 -15.00 23.77 30.71
C ASP A 282 -14.58 22.37 30.21
N ASN A 283 -15.23 21.36 30.78
CA ASN A 283 -15.29 19.99 30.29
C ASN A 283 -16.26 19.93 29.11
N LYS A 284 -15.91 19.20 28.05
CA LYS A 284 -16.90 18.56 27.17
C LYS A 284 -16.34 17.29 26.54
N GLU A 285 -16.96 16.18 26.92
CA GLU A 285 -16.99 14.91 26.20
C GLU A 285 -17.78 15.09 24.89
N GLU A 286 -17.34 14.46 23.80
CA GLU A 286 -18.16 14.01 22.65
C GLU A 286 -17.23 13.17 21.74
N SER A 287 -17.31 11.84 21.85
CA SER A 287 -18.11 10.91 21.04
C SER A 287 -17.44 10.55 19.71
N GLU A 288 -16.86 9.34 19.69
CA GLU A 288 -16.23 8.69 18.54
C GLU A 288 -17.28 8.36 17.47
N THR A 289 -17.11 8.86 16.26
CA THR A 289 -17.79 8.36 15.07
C THR A 289 -16.80 7.66 14.16
N GLU A 290 -17.16 6.43 13.81
CA GLU A 290 -16.45 5.50 12.95
C GLU A 290 -16.21 6.09 11.54
N ASP A 291 -14.95 6.10 11.10
CA ASP A 291 -14.60 6.25 9.69
C ASP A 291 -13.64 5.11 9.30
N ASP A 292 -14.18 4.14 8.57
CA ASP A 292 -13.47 3.01 7.98
C ASP A 292 -12.83 3.42 6.64
N PRO A 293 -11.49 3.45 6.49
CA PRO A 293 -10.84 3.97 5.28
C PRO A 293 -10.78 2.97 4.11
N GLU A 294 -11.54 1.88 4.11
CA GLU A 294 -11.40 0.78 3.15
C GLU A 294 -11.91 1.03 1.72
N THR A 295 -12.40 2.24 1.38
CA THR A 295 -12.95 2.51 0.02
C THR A 295 -12.21 3.53 -0.83
N ASN A 296 -11.02 4.03 -0.45
CA ASN A 296 -10.34 5.09 -1.19
C ASN A 296 -8.98 4.73 -1.85
N LEU A 297 -8.66 3.44 -2.02
CA LEU A 297 -7.36 3.03 -2.57
C LEU A 297 -7.30 2.78 -4.09
N ASN A 298 -8.41 2.90 -4.83
CA ASN A 298 -8.45 2.70 -6.28
C ASN A 298 -8.32 4.00 -7.10
N PHE A 299 -7.81 5.09 -6.52
CA PHE A 299 -8.03 6.45 -7.05
C PHE A 299 -6.76 7.27 -7.35
N PHE A 300 -5.60 6.63 -7.32
CA PHE A 300 -4.31 7.26 -7.67
C PHE A 300 -3.68 6.57 -8.87
N CYS A 301 -4.36 6.67 -10.01
CA CYS A 301 -3.81 7.06 -11.32
C CYS A 301 -4.95 7.16 -12.33
#